data_AF-A0A7X7V6G3-F1
#
_entry.id   AF-A0A7X7V6G3-F1
#
_cell.length_a   1.000
_cell.length_b   1.000
_cell.length_c   1.000
_cell.angle_alpha   90.00
_cell.angle_beta   90.00
_cell.angle_gamma   90.00
#
_symmetry.space_group_name_H-M   'P 1'
#
loop_
_entity.id
_entity.type
_entity.pdbx_description
1 polymer ?
#
loop_
_entity_poly.entity_id
_entity_poly.type
_entity_poly.pdbx_seq_one_letter_code
_entity_poly.pdbx_strand_id
1 'polypeptide(L)'
;MSAILLAGLAIVAGLIFCFRGYLAMRTVIAIWGAFVGFALGTSLASLATGSSPLSEVIGWVAAIAGALLIAGLSYAFYTVAVIMVMASVGFGLSAVIASFFDAPAWVDAVAGVVGAVLLVILALATNLPELLLIVVSASGGASAIVWGISLLLGELTSSQVLQQEIAPTDQAWWLNVLLIVLFVSGIVVQMRHRRAGTLREAYR
;
A
#
# COMPACT_ATOMS: atom_id res chain seq x y z
N MET A 1 8.61 5.68 -22.04
CA MET A 1 9.32 4.56 -21.37
C MET A 1 9.08 3.31 -22.19
N SER A 2 10.08 2.49 -22.49
CA SER A 2 9.83 1.25 -23.24
C SER A 2 9.02 0.27 -22.38
N ALA A 3 8.06 -0.44 -22.98
CA ALA A 3 7.23 -1.42 -22.28
C ALA A 3 8.06 -2.46 -21.50
N ILE A 4 9.23 -2.81 -22.04
CA ILE A 4 10.21 -3.72 -21.42
C ILE A 4 10.74 -3.16 -20.09
N LEU A 5 11.07 -1.87 -20.02
CA LEU A 5 11.56 -1.24 -18.78
C LEU A 5 10.45 -1.20 -17.73
N LEU A 6 9.23 -0.85 -18.13
CA LEU A 6 8.07 -0.83 -17.23
C LEU A 6 7.77 -2.22 -16.67
N ALA A 7 7.80 -3.25 -17.53
CA ALA A 7 7.62 -4.63 -17.15
C ALA A 7 8.70 -5.11 -16.17
N GLY A 8 9.97 -4.84 -16.46
CA GLY A 8 11.09 -5.18 -15.58
C GLY A 8 10.96 -4.53 -14.21
N LEU A 9 10.62 -3.24 -14.15
CA LEU A 9 10.38 -2.52 -12.89
C LEU A 9 9.19 -3.11 -12.12
N ALA A 10 8.09 -3.42 -12.81
CA ALA A 10 6.90 -4.02 -12.19
C ALA A 10 7.20 -5.39 -11.56
N ILE A 11 7.97 -6.24 -12.26
CA ILE A 11 8.38 -7.55 -11.74
C ILE A 11 9.31 -7.39 -10.54
N VAL A 12 10.34 -6.54 -10.63
CA VAL A 12 11.30 -6.35 -9.53
C VAL A 12 10.62 -5.77 -8.30
N ALA A 13 9.82 -4.71 -8.47
CA ALA A 13 9.03 -4.14 -7.39
C ALA A 13 8.05 -5.17 -6.81
N GLY A 14 7.36 -5.90 -7.68
CA GLY A 14 6.41 -6.93 -7.29
C GLY A 14 7.04 -8.06 -6.47
N LEU A 15 8.24 -8.52 -6.84
CA LEU A 15 9.00 -9.50 -6.05
C LEU A 15 9.35 -8.98 -4.65
N ILE A 16 9.77 -7.71 -4.55
CA ILE A 16 10.08 -7.07 -3.27
C ILE A 16 8.82 -7.00 -2.39
N PHE A 17 7.69 -6.54 -2.93
CA PHE A 17 6.43 -6.46 -2.19
C PHE A 17 5.87 -7.84 -1.82
N CYS A 18 5.96 -8.82 -2.72
CA CYS A 18 5.39 -10.14 -2.51
C CYS A 18 6.11 -10.91 -1.39
N PHE A 19 7.43 -10.78 -1.30
CA PHE A 19 8.25 -11.56 -0.35
C PHE A 19 8.84 -10.76 0.82
N ARG A 20 8.91 -9.43 0.74
CA ARG A 20 9.44 -8.55 1.81
C ARG A 20 8.50 -7.40 2.16
N GLY A 21 7.22 -7.60 1.90
CA GLY A 21 6.17 -6.58 1.98
C GLY A 21 6.04 -5.86 3.32
N TYR A 22 6.19 -6.57 4.44
CA TYR A 22 6.09 -5.95 5.78
C TYR A 22 7.03 -4.76 5.98
N LEU A 23 8.32 -4.90 5.65
CA LEU A 23 9.29 -3.80 5.74
C LEU A 23 9.10 -2.82 4.58
N ALA A 24 8.84 -3.33 3.38
CA ALA A 24 8.69 -2.52 2.18
C ALA A 24 7.56 -1.48 2.32
N MET A 25 6.41 -1.86 2.88
CA MET A 25 5.25 -0.95 2.99
C MET A 25 5.53 0.27 3.88
N ARG A 26 6.19 0.07 5.02
CA ARG A 26 6.53 1.19 5.90
C ARG A 26 7.50 2.16 5.23
N THR A 27 8.49 1.62 4.52
CA THR A 27 9.45 2.43 3.76
C THR A 27 8.76 3.16 2.61
N VAL A 28 7.86 2.51 1.88
CA VAL A 28 7.14 3.08 0.74
C VAL A 28 6.25 4.24 1.16
N ILE A 29 5.58 4.12 2.31
CA ILE A 29 4.79 5.23 2.87
C ILE A 29 5.68 6.41 3.25
N ALA A 30 6.86 6.16 3.84
CA ALA A 30 7.81 7.23 4.14
C ALA A 30 8.37 7.89 2.87
N ILE A 31 8.66 7.11 1.82
CA ILE A 31 9.09 7.61 0.51
C ILE A 31 8.00 8.48 -0.12
N TRP A 32 6.74 8.03 -0.09
CA TRP A 32 5.61 8.83 -0.56
C TRP A 32 5.46 10.12 0.25
N GLY A 33 5.57 10.04 1.57
CA GLY A 33 5.63 11.21 2.45
C GLY A 33 6.77 12.16 2.08
N ALA A 34 7.94 11.64 1.71
CA ALA A 34 9.07 12.44 1.27
C ALA A 34 8.75 13.24 0.00
N PHE A 35 8.10 12.65 -0.99
CA PHE A 35 7.68 13.36 -2.20
C PHE A 35 6.66 14.47 -1.91
N VAL A 36 5.69 14.20 -1.04
CA VAL A 36 4.72 15.20 -0.59
C VAL A 36 5.43 16.33 0.16
N GLY A 37 6.31 15.99 1.10
CA GLY A 37 7.10 16.96 1.85
C GLY A 37 8.04 17.79 0.98
N PHE A 38 8.63 17.19 -0.04
CA PHE A 38 9.45 17.88 -1.04
C PHE A 38 8.61 18.92 -1.79
N ALA A 39 7.46 18.51 -2.33
CA ALA A 39 6.57 19.40 -3.07
C ALA A 39 6.02 20.54 -2.19
N LEU A 40 5.68 20.26 -0.94
CA LEU A 40 5.27 21.27 0.03
C LEU A 40 6.42 22.22 0.35
N GLY A 41 7.61 21.69 0.63
CA GLY A 41 8.81 22.47 0.92
C GLY A 41 9.20 23.43 -0.21
N THR A 42 9.19 22.94 -1.46
CA THR A 42 9.41 23.78 -2.63
C THR A 42 8.36 24.87 -2.77
N SER A 43 7.09 24.53 -2.55
CA SER A 43 5.97 25.48 -2.71
C SER A 43 6.04 26.59 -1.67
N LEU A 44 6.31 26.25 -0.41
CA LEU A 44 6.46 27.23 0.67
C LEU A 44 7.65 28.16 0.44
N ALA A 45 8.78 27.63 -0.04
CA ALA A 45 9.94 28.45 -0.36
C ALA A 45 9.67 29.42 -1.52
N SER A 46 9.00 28.96 -2.59
CA SER A 46 8.62 29.85 -3.70
C SER A 46 7.64 30.95 -3.27
N LEU A 47 6.71 30.65 -2.35
CA LEU A 47 5.79 31.66 -1.80
C LEU A 47 6.51 32.70 -0.94
N ALA A 48 7.54 32.29 -0.19
CA ALA A 48 8.29 33.19 0.68
C ALA A 48 9.29 34.08 -0.06
N THR A 49 9.90 33.57 -1.13
CA THR A 49 10.97 34.26 -1.89
C THR A 49 10.44 34.96 -3.14
N GLY A 50 9.28 34.56 -3.65
CA GLY A 50 8.74 35.03 -4.93
C GLY A 50 9.48 34.49 -6.16
N SER A 51 10.43 33.56 -5.98
CA SER A 51 11.20 32.97 -7.08
C SER A 51 10.65 31.60 -7.52
N SER A 52 11.11 31.17 -8.69
CA SER A 52 10.71 29.88 -9.26
C SER A 52 11.18 28.72 -8.37
N PRO A 53 10.42 27.62 -8.24
CA PRO A 53 10.82 26.46 -7.45
C PRO A 53 12.23 25.97 -7.81
N LEU A 54 13.04 25.65 -6.79
CA LEU A 54 14.39 25.09 -6.92
C LEU A 54 15.41 26.00 -7.65
N SER A 55 15.07 27.27 -7.94
CA SER A 55 15.98 28.22 -8.57
C SER A 55 17.07 28.75 -7.62
N GLU A 56 16.77 28.76 -6.32
CA GLU A 56 17.65 29.25 -5.26
C GLU A 56 18.00 28.14 -4.26
N VAL A 57 19.09 28.36 -3.52
CA VAL A 57 19.53 27.46 -2.43
C VAL A 57 18.44 27.28 -1.38
N ILE A 58 17.69 28.34 -1.05
CA ILE A 58 16.57 28.29 -0.09
C ILE A 58 15.50 27.29 -0.54
N GLY A 59 15.19 27.26 -1.85
CA GLY A 59 14.25 26.30 -2.42
C GLY A 59 14.68 24.85 -2.24
N TRP A 60 15.97 24.56 -2.47
CA TRP A 60 16.53 23.22 -2.25
C TRP A 60 16.54 22.81 -0.78
N VAL A 61 16.96 23.72 0.11
CA VAL A 61 16.98 23.46 1.55
C VAL A 61 15.58 23.18 2.08
N ALA A 62 14.60 23.99 1.70
CA ALA A 62 13.21 23.79 2.11
C ALA A 62 12.61 22.50 1.56
N ALA A 63 12.92 22.14 0.31
CA ALA A 63 12.47 20.89 -0.30
C ALA A 63 13.00 19.66 0.44
N ILE A 64 14.30 19.62 0.72
CA ILE A 64 14.93 18.51 1.45
C ILE A 64 14.43 18.46 2.89
N ALA A 65 14.34 19.61 3.57
CA ALA A 65 13.83 19.69 4.94
C ALA A 65 12.37 19.20 5.02
N GLY A 66 11.52 19.66 4.09
CA GLY A 66 10.13 19.22 3.98
C GLY A 66 10.02 17.73 3.71
N ALA A 67 10.83 17.20 2.78
CA ALA A 67 10.87 15.76 2.47
C ALA A 67 11.23 14.92 3.69
N LEU A 68 12.30 15.26 4.42
CA LEU A 68 12.73 14.53 5.60
C LEU A 68 11.71 14.62 6.74
N LEU A 69 11.14 15.80 6.96
CA LEU A 69 10.15 16.03 8.01
C LEU A 69 8.88 15.21 7.76
N ILE A 70 8.30 15.29 6.56
CA ILE A 70 7.07 14.55 6.24
C ILE A 70 7.35 13.06 6.11
N ALA A 71 8.49 12.62 5.57
CA ALA A 71 8.87 11.21 5.56
C ALA A 71 8.96 10.63 6.97
N GLY A 72 9.61 11.36 7.90
CA GLY A 72 9.70 10.99 9.31
C GLY A 72 8.33 10.92 9.97
N LEU A 73 7.46 11.90 9.68
CA LEU A 73 6.09 11.93 10.21
C LEU A 73 5.25 10.77 9.68
N SER A 74 5.29 10.50 8.37
CA SER A 74 4.63 9.34 7.75
C SER A 74 5.14 8.02 8.33
N TYR A 75 6.43 7.91 8.62
CA TYR A 75 7.02 6.73 9.26
C TYR A 75 6.58 6.55 10.72
N ALA A 76 6.35 7.65 11.46
CA ALA A 76 5.90 7.65 12.84
C ALA A 76 4.40 7.36 12.97
N PHE A 77 3.56 7.95 12.11
CA PHE A 77 2.10 7.81 12.12
C PHE A 77 1.59 6.60 11.32
N TYR A 78 2.48 5.76 10.82
CA TYR A 78 2.16 4.55 10.07
C TYR A 78 1.09 3.67 10.74
N THR A 79 1.28 3.35 12.02
CA THR A 79 0.35 2.47 12.75
C THR A 79 -1.05 3.07 12.84
N VAL A 80 -1.13 4.39 13.05
CA VAL A 80 -2.41 5.12 13.09
C VAL A 80 -3.12 5.04 11.75
N ALA A 81 -2.38 5.25 10.65
CA ALA A 81 -2.93 5.15 9.30
C ALA A 81 -3.50 3.75 9.02
N VAL A 82 -2.77 2.68 9.39
CA VAL A 82 -3.25 1.30 9.21
C VAL A 82 -4.51 1.04 10.03
N ILE A 83 -4.57 1.50 11.28
CA ILE A 83 -5.77 1.37 12.12
C ILE A 83 -6.98 2.11 11.51
N MET A 84 -6.75 3.30 10.93
CA MET A 84 -7.81 4.05 10.25
C MET A 84 -8.31 3.34 8.98
N VAL A 85 -7.41 2.69 8.22
CA VAL A 85 -7.82 1.82 7.11
C VAL A 85 -8.68 0.67 7.62
N MET A 86 -8.34 0.07 8.76
CA MET A 86 -9.14 -1.00 9.36
C MET A 86 -10.53 -0.54 9.82
N ALA A 87 -10.62 0.68 10.37
CA ALA A 87 -11.90 1.29 10.66
C ALA A 87 -12.75 1.46 9.38
N SER A 88 -12.14 1.95 8.29
CA SER A 88 -12.82 2.13 7.00
C SER A 88 -13.29 0.80 6.40
N VAL A 89 -12.47 -0.24 6.46
CA VAL A 89 -12.83 -1.60 6.01
C VAL A 89 -13.97 -2.17 6.85
N GLY A 90 -13.92 -2.01 8.18
CA GLY A 90 -14.97 -2.46 9.08
C GLY A 90 -16.31 -1.77 8.82
N PHE A 91 -16.27 -0.46 8.56
CA PHE A 91 -17.45 0.28 8.13
C PHE A 91 -18.03 -0.27 6.82
N GLY A 92 -17.19 -0.45 5.80
CA GLY A 92 -17.62 -0.94 4.49
C GLY A 92 -18.23 -2.35 4.55
N LEU A 93 -17.60 -3.27 5.29
CA LEU A 93 -18.12 -4.64 5.47
C LEU A 93 -19.49 -4.64 6.15
N SER A 94 -19.66 -3.85 7.20
CA SER A 94 -20.95 -3.74 7.89
C SER A 94 -22.02 -3.08 7.03
N ALA A 95 -21.67 -2.09 6.21
CA ALA A 95 -22.60 -1.49 5.25
C ALA A 95 -23.07 -2.51 4.21
N VAL A 96 -22.17 -3.35 3.69
CA VAL A 96 -22.55 -4.45 2.78
C VAL A 96 -23.50 -5.43 3.46
N ILE A 97 -23.20 -5.86 4.69
CA ILE A 97 -24.07 -6.76 5.45
C ILE A 97 -25.45 -6.13 5.67
N ALA A 98 -25.51 -4.86 6.07
CA ALA A 98 -26.77 -4.18 6.32
C ALA A 98 -27.61 -4.01 5.03
N SER A 99 -26.95 -3.78 3.88
CA SER A 99 -27.61 -3.73 2.57
C SER A 99 -28.24 -5.06 2.15
N PHE A 100 -27.71 -6.22 2.59
CA PHE A 100 -28.35 -7.52 2.34
C PHE A 100 -29.71 -7.67 3.03
N PHE A 101 -29.96 -6.92 4.11
CA PHE A 101 -31.20 -6.95 4.87
C PHE A 101 -32.14 -5.80 4.51
N ASP A 102 -31.84 -5.02 3.46
CA ASP A 102 -32.59 -3.82 3.06
C ASP A 102 -32.84 -2.87 4.24
N ALA A 103 -31.80 -2.70 5.07
CA ALA A 103 -31.90 -1.92 6.29
C ALA A 103 -32.05 -0.42 5.98
N PRO A 104 -32.77 0.35 6.82
CA PRO A 104 -32.89 1.78 6.62
C PRO A 104 -31.54 2.49 6.88
N ALA A 105 -31.30 3.61 6.20
CA ALA A 105 -30.00 4.29 6.16
C ALA A 105 -29.37 4.62 7.54
N TRP A 106 -30.19 4.85 8.57
CA TRP A 106 -29.67 5.07 9.93
C TRP A 106 -29.10 3.80 10.56
N VAL A 107 -29.68 2.63 10.26
CA VAL A 107 -29.15 1.31 10.69
C VAL A 107 -27.86 1.02 9.96
N ASP A 108 -27.76 1.32 8.66
CA ASP A 108 -26.52 1.16 7.88
C ASP A 108 -25.38 1.98 8.49
N ALA A 109 -25.66 3.24 8.84
CA ALA A 109 -24.66 4.12 9.45
C ALA A 109 -24.21 3.60 10.83
N VAL A 110 -25.15 3.16 11.68
CA VAL A 110 -24.83 2.61 13.00
C VAL A 110 -24.06 1.29 12.86
N ALA A 111 -24.51 0.39 11.98
CA ALA A 111 -23.82 -0.86 11.70
C ALA A 111 -22.40 -0.61 11.19
N GLY A 112 -22.21 0.38 10.31
CA GLY A 112 -20.90 0.82 9.84
C GLY A 112 -19.99 1.27 10.98
N VAL A 113 -20.48 2.13 11.88
CA VAL A 113 -19.69 2.58 13.05
C VAL A 113 -19.34 1.40 13.96
N VAL A 114 -20.29 0.51 14.23
CA VAL A 114 -20.05 -0.70 15.04
C VAL A 114 -19.00 -1.59 14.37
N GLY A 115 -19.12 -1.83 13.06
CA GLY A 115 -18.15 -2.59 12.28
C GLY A 115 -16.75 -2.00 12.32
N ALA A 116 -16.63 -0.69 12.16
CA ALA A 116 -15.36 0.03 12.27
C ALA A 116 -14.72 -0.18 13.63
N VAL A 117 -15.47 0.01 14.72
CA VAL A 117 -14.97 -0.15 16.10
C VAL A 117 -14.57 -1.61 16.36
N LEU A 118 -15.41 -2.57 15.97
CA LEU A 118 -15.13 -4.00 16.16
C LEU A 118 -13.86 -4.44 15.42
N LEU A 119 -13.67 -4.01 14.17
CA LEU A 119 -12.49 -4.36 13.39
C LEU A 119 -11.24 -3.67 13.96
N VAL A 120 -11.34 -2.43 14.46
CA VAL A 120 -10.24 -1.78 15.18
C VAL A 120 -9.86 -2.53 16.45
N ILE A 121 -10.85 -2.93 17.27
CA ILE A 121 -10.61 -3.71 18.50
C ILE A 121 -9.95 -5.04 18.14
N LEU A 122 -10.48 -5.75 17.15
CA LEU A 122 -9.92 -7.00 16.66
C LEU A 122 -8.48 -6.77 16.17
N ALA A 123 -8.24 -5.65 15.46
CA ALA A 123 -6.94 -5.34 14.91
C ALA A 123 -5.88 -5.14 15.99
N LEU A 124 -6.23 -4.40 17.05
CA LEU A 124 -5.37 -4.18 18.21
C LEU A 124 -5.16 -5.46 19.01
N ALA A 125 -6.19 -6.27 19.21
CA ALA A 125 -6.13 -7.50 20.02
C ALA A 125 -5.25 -8.59 19.40
N THR A 126 -5.14 -8.64 18.08
CA THR A 126 -4.53 -9.76 17.34
C THR A 126 -3.20 -9.42 16.68
N ASN A 127 -2.74 -8.16 16.77
CA ASN A 127 -1.67 -7.64 15.91
C ASN A 127 -1.96 -7.85 14.41
N LEU A 128 -3.24 -7.86 14.01
CA LEU A 128 -3.67 -7.96 12.61
C LEU A 128 -3.07 -6.91 11.68
N PRO A 129 -2.68 -5.68 12.08
CA PRO A 129 -2.00 -4.75 11.18
C PRO A 129 -0.86 -5.45 10.44
N GLU A 130 -0.06 -6.25 11.12
CA GLU A 130 1.01 -7.03 10.49
C GLU A 130 0.50 -8.08 9.50
N LEU A 131 -0.53 -8.83 9.86
CA LEU A 131 -1.12 -9.88 9.02
C LEU A 131 -1.77 -9.28 7.76
N LEU A 132 -2.46 -8.16 7.90
CA LEU A 132 -3.12 -7.46 6.82
C LEU A 132 -2.10 -6.83 5.87
N LEU A 133 -0.97 -6.34 6.39
CA LEU A 133 0.13 -5.90 5.56
C LEU A 133 0.75 -7.04 4.77
N ILE A 134 0.90 -8.22 5.36
CA ILE A 134 1.38 -9.41 4.65
C ILE A 134 0.42 -9.74 3.50
N VAL A 135 -0.89 -9.79 3.76
CA VAL A 135 -1.89 -10.09 2.73
C VAL A 135 -1.90 -9.04 1.62
N VAL A 136 -1.96 -7.75 1.98
CA VAL A 136 -2.03 -6.65 1.00
C VAL A 136 -0.74 -6.52 0.19
N SER A 137 0.42 -6.73 0.81
CA SER A 137 1.69 -6.69 0.08
C SER A 137 1.91 -7.93 -0.80
N ALA A 138 1.49 -9.10 -0.34
CA ALA A 138 1.51 -10.32 -1.15
C ALA A 138 0.59 -10.19 -2.36
N SER A 139 -0.63 -9.65 -2.19
CA SER A 139 -1.56 -9.43 -3.30
C SER A 139 -1.06 -8.37 -4.27
N GLY A 140 -0.66 -7.20 -3.77
CA GLY A 140 -0.11 -6.13 -4.61
C GLY A 140 1.16 -6.56 -5.35
N GLY A 141 2.05 -7.28 -4.69
CA GLY A 141 3.28 -7.80 -5.28
C GLY A 141 3.02 -8.88 -6.34
N ALA A 142 2.13 -9.83 -6.07
CA ALA A 142 1.75 -10.85 -7.04
C ALA A 142 1.09 -10.23 -8.28
N SER A 143 0.18 -9.27 -8.10
CA SER A 143 -0.46 -8.54 -9.20
C SER A 143 0.57 -7.77 -10.03
N ALA A 144 1.53 -7.09 -9.41
CA ALA A 144 2.59 -6.36 -10.11
C ALA A 144 3.49 -7.29 -10.95
N ILE A 145 3.82 -8.48 -10.44
CA ILE A 145 4.58 -9.50 -11.20
C ILE A 145 3.77 -9.96 -12.40
N VAL A 146 2.49 -10.29 -12.21
CA VAL A 146 1.61 -10.79 -13.28
C VAL A 146 1.41 -9.72 -14.35
N TRP A 147 1.15 -8.47 -13.98
CA TRP A 147 1.04 -7.35 -14.93
C TRP A 147 2.35 -7.12 -15.69
N GLY A 148 3.49 -7.20 -15.02
CA GLY A 148 4.79 -7.11 -15.68
C GLY A 148 5.04 -8.22 -16.69
N ILE A 149 4.65 -9.46 -16.36
CA ILE A 149 4.74 -10.60 -17.29
C ILE A 149 3.78 -10.41 -18.47
N SER A 150 2.53 -10.00 -18.23
CA SER A 150 1.56 -9.71 -19.28
C SER A 150 2.01 -8.60 -20.24
N LEU A 151 2.74 -7.59 -19.74
CA LEU A 151 3.38 -6.57 -20.58
C LEU A 151 4.49 -7.16 -21.47
N LEU A 152 5.28 -8.11 -20.98
CA LEU A 152 6.33 -8.77 -21.78
C LEU A 152 5.75 -9.68 -22.87
N LEU A 153 4.61 -10.32 -22.57
CA LEU A 153 3.89 -11.18 -23.51
C LEU A 153 3.09 -10.39 -24.55
N GLY A 154 2.95 -9.06 -24.37
CA GLY A 154 2.15 -8.21 -25.25
C GLY A 154 0.64 -8.38 -25.04
N GLU A 155 0.20 -9.06 -23.98
CA GLU A 155 -1.22 -9.22 -23.63
C GLU A 155 -1.81 -7.93 -23.04
N LEU A 156 -0.97 -7.10 -22.41
CA LEU A 156 -1.34 -5.79 -21.88
C LEU A 156 -0.53 -4.70 -22.57
N THR A 157 -1.18 -3.57 -22.82
CA THR A 157 -0.50 -2.32 -23.19
C THR A 157 -0.18 -1.49 -21.94
N SER A 158 0.84 -0.63 -22.04
CA SER A 158 1.24 0.23 -20.92
C SER A 158 0.12 1.17 -20.44
N SER A 159 -0.80 1.57 -21.33
CA SER A 159 -1.95 2.40 -20.97
C SER A 159 -2.94 1.68 -20.08
N GLN A 160 -3.22 0.40 -20.34
CA GLN A 160 -4.19 -0.39 -19.57
C GLN A 160 -3.69 -0.65 -18.15
N VAL A 161 -2.39 -0.92 -17.99
CA VAL A 161 -1.76 -1.08 -16.67
C VAL A 161 -1.82 0.23 -15.86
N LEU A 162 -1.57 1.37 -16.50
CA LEU A 162 -1.60 2.67 -15.83
C LEU A 162 -3.03 3.10 -15.44
N GLN A 163 -4.04 2.64 -16.17
CA GLN A 163 -5.45 2.92 -15.90
C GLN A 163 -6.10 1.94 -14.91
N GLN A 164 -5.33 0.95 -14.41
CA GLN A 164 -5.84 -0.10 -13.52
C GLN A 164 -7.07 -0.84 -14.09
N GLU A 165 -7.13 -1.00 -15.41
CA GLU A 165 -8.20 -1.79 -16.01
C GLU A 165 -8.16 -3.22 -15.50
N ILE A 166 -9.34 -3.76 -15.18
CA ILE A 166 -9.52 -5.17 -14.87
C ILE A 166 -8.99 -5.96 -16.07
N ALA A 167 -8.17 -6.97 -15.79
CA ALA A 167 -7.47 -7.71 -16.84
C ALA A 167 -8.43 -8.16 -17.95
N PRO A 168 -7.99 -8.13 -19.23
CA PRO A 168 -8.80 -8.53 -20.37
C PRO A 168 -9.44 -9.91 -20.12
N THR A 169 -10.69 -10.08 -20.54
CA THR A 169 -11.43 -11.35 -20.36
C THR A 169 -10.73 -12.53 -21.04
N ASP A 170 -9.87 -12.26 -22.02
CA ASP A 170 -9.08 -13.25 -22.77
C ASP A 170 -7.69 -13.53 -22.16
N GLN A 171 -7.43 -13.10 -20.91
CA GLN A 171 -6.15 -13.37 -20.26
C GLN A 171 -5.87 -14.87 -20.16
N ALA A 172 -4.63 -15.26 -20.43
CA ALA A 172 -4.22 -16.66 -20.35
C ALA A 172 -4.45 -17.23 -18.94
N TRP A 173 -5.19 -18.34 -18.83
CA TRP A 173 -5.60 -18.94 -17.55
C TRP A 173 -4.43 -19.23 -16.59
N TRP A 174 -3.24 -19.53 -17.12
CA TRP A 174 -2.06 -19.83 -16.34
C TRP A 174 -1.52 -18.61 -15.58
N LEU A 175 -1.80 -17.37 -16.04
CA LEU A 175 -1.46 -16.16 -15.31
C LEU A 175 -2.30 -15.99 -14.04
N ASN A 176 -3.57 -16.44 -14.06
CA ASN A 176 -4.40 -16.50 -12.87
C ASN A 176 -3.87 -17.55 -11.88
N VAL A 177 -3.41 -18.71 -12.38
CA VAL A 177 -2.76 -19.71 -11.54
C VAL A 177 -1.46 -19.17 -10.95
N LEU A 178 -0.64 -18.48 -11.76
CA LEU A 178 0.58 -17.84 -11.30
C LEU A 178 0.30 -16.79 -10.23
N LEU A 179 -0.74 -15.97 -10.40
CA LEU A 179 -1.18 -14.99 -9.41
C LEU A 179 -1.46 -15.67 -8.06
N ILE A 180 -2.25 -16.74 -8.07
CA ILE A 180 -2.63 -17.49 -6.86
C ILE A 180 -1.38 -18.12 -6.22
N VAL A 181 -0.52 -18.75 -7.00
CA VAL A 181 0.72 -19.38 -6.51
C VAL A 181 1.64 -18.33 -5.88
N LEU A 182 1.85 -17.19 -6.55
CA LEU A 182 2.66 -16.09 -6.05
C LEU A 182 2.06 -15.52 -4.77
N PHE A 183 0.76 -15.24 -4.74
CA PHE A 183 0.06 -14.72 -3.56
C PHE A 183 0.20 -15.65 -2.35
N VAL A 184 -0.09 -16.93 -2.51
CA VAL A 184 0.02 -17.93 -1.43
C VAL A 184 1.48 -18.08 -1.00
N SER A 185 2.42 -18.16 -1.94
CA SER A 185 3.84 -18.26 -1.62
C SER A 185 4.36 -17.03 -0.87
N GLY A 186 3.92 -15.83 -1.26
CA GLY A 186 4.24 -14.56 -0.61
C GLY A 186 3.76 -14.54 0.83
N ILE A 187 2.50 -14.94 1.08
CA ILE A 187 1.96 -15.07 2.44
C ILE A 187 2.80 -16.05 3.27
N VAL A 188 3.04 -17.26 2.76
CA VAL A 188 3.79 -18.29 3.51
C VAL A 188 5.21 -17.83 3.82
N VAL A 189 5.91 -17.23 2.86
CA VAL A 189 7.27 -16.72 3.05
C VAL A 189 7.30 -15.58 4.06
N GLN A 190 6.40 -14.60 3.95
CA GLN A 190 6.36 -13.47 4.89
C GLN A 190 5.96 -13.93 6.31
N MET A 191 5.03 -14.86 6.44
CA MET A 191 4.66 -15.46 7.73
C MET A 191 5.81 -16.24 8.37
N ARG A 192 6.69 -16.89 7.59
CA ARG A 192 7.89 -17.55 8.13
C ARG A 192 8.96 -16.55 8.59
N HIS A 193 9.06 -15.42 7.91
CA HIS A 193 9.99 -14.34 8.29
C HIS A 193 9.49 -13.52 9.47
N ARG A 194 8.19 -13.60 9.80
CA ARG A 194 7.62 -13.20 11.08
C ARG A 194 8.18 -14.11 12.18
N ARG A 195 9.46 -13.90 12.54
CA ARG A 195 10.02 -14.50 13.75
C ARG A 195 9.17 -14.02 14.91
N ALA A 196 8.74 -14.96 15.75
CA ALA A 196 8.10 -14.70 17.03
C ALA A 196 9.06 -13.92 17.93
N GLY A 197 9.19 -12.61 17.68
CA GLY A 197 10.00 -11.69 18.43
C GLY A 197 9.26 -11.27 19.69
N THR A 198 8.97 -12.22 20.59
CA THR A 198 8.82 -11.83 21.98
C THR A 198 10.19 -11.29 22.42
N LEU A 199 10.27 -9.97 22.62
CA LEU A 199 11.40 -9.27 23.26
C LEU A 199 11.86 -9.91 24.58
N ARG A 200 11.06 -10.83 25.15
CA ARG A 200 11.37 -11.67 26.32
C ARG A 200 12.39 -12.80 26.07
N GLU A 201 12.57 -13.29 24.84
CA GLU A 201 13.53 -14.37 24.55
C GLU A 201 14.93 -13.85 24.20
N ALA A 202 15.05 -12.62 23.73
CA ALA A 202 16.35 -12.01 23.40
C ALA A 202 17.20 -11.65 24.64
N TYR A 203 16.65 -11.79 25.85
CA TYR A 203 17.29 -11.47 27.12
C TYR A 203 17.42 -12.69 28.07
N ARG A 204 17.25 -13.91 27.58
CA ARG A 204 17.55 -15.14 28.34
C ARG A 204 18.82 -15.80 27.85
#